data_AF-A0A1G6Z601-F1
#
_entry.id   AF-A0A1G6Z601-F1
#
_cell.length_a   1.000
_cell.length_b   1.000
_cell.length_c   1.000
_cell.angle_alpha   90.00
_cell.angle_beta   90.00
_cell.angle_gamma   90.00
#
_symmetry.space_group_name_H-M   'P 1'
#
loop_
_entity.id
_entity.type
_entity.pdbx_description
1 polymer ?
#
loop_
_entity_poly.entity_id
_entity_poly.type
_entity_poly.pdbx_seq_one_letter_code
_entity_poly.pdbx_strand_id
1 'polypeptide(L)'
;MTDRLRKGDTISRAEWHNFVQDKAIQVYMADQGLSEAYFETYRKTLQYVYKPGNEAKVQARVKDSLNNWLVYIIYQYQKNETSMQAYLHRIEQNPKAYFDLCYRSAYTALPKNARKRLPQETFSIIPLRNDAHAEGNWVVYTLLCAYFNDLNHYGALGGHELHHALRPQAEFKLRPEDENVVTVLSRTLNEGSADMVDKKFISDTAHLLLPYQRYFSEFFSDAKTVLPHMDPLLSYPTTKARVREYFRPSDYS
;
A
#
# COMPACT_ATOMS: atom_id res chain seq x y z
N MET A 1 1.56 3.34 23.11
CA MET A 1 2.86 2.63 23.01
C MET A 1 4.01 3.61 22.71
N THR A 2 3.90 4.44 21.67
CA THR A 2 4.96 5.38 21.24
C THR A 2 5.37 6.41 22.30
N ASP A 3 4.43 6.92 23.09
CA ASP A 3 4.75 7.84 24.20
C ASP A 3 5.64 7.25 25.29
N ARG A 4 5.54 5.94 25.53
CA ARG A 4 6.44 5.24 26.46
C ARG A 4 7.85 5.14 25.87
N LEU A 5 7.96 4.82 24.58
CA LEU A 5 9.25 4.75 23.90
C LEU A 5 9.99 6.10 23.90
N ARG A 6 9.26 7.22 23.73
CA ARG A 6 9.82 8.58 23.84
C ARG A 6 10.40 8.89 25.23
N LYS A 7 9.98 8.17 26.26
CA LYS A 7 10.51 8.27 27.63
C LYS A 7 11.66 7.29 27.88
N GLY A 8 12.12 6.58 26.85
CA GLY A 8 13.20 5.60 26.93
C GLY A 8 12.77 4.19 27.34
N ASP A 9 11.46 3.93 27.43
CA ASP A 9 10.92 2.61 27.74
C ASP A 9 10.99 1.65 26.52
N THR A 10 10.58 0.40 26.73
CA THR A 10 10.55 -0.66 25.72
C THR A 10 9.15 -1.28 25.61
N ILE A 11 8.87 -1.91 24.47
CA ILE A 11 7.66 -2.71 24.25
C ILE A 11 8.02 -4.17 24.46
N SER A 12 7.35 -4.84 25.40
CA SER A 12 7.54 -6.28 25.61
C SER A 12 7.04 -7.09 24.40
N ARG A 13 7.54 -8.32 24.24
CA ARG A 13 7.04 -9.22 23.18
C ARG A 13 5.54 -9.50 23.32
N ALA A 14 5.06 -9.69 24.55
CA ALA A 14 3.65 -9.96 24.82
C ALA A 14 2.77 -8.75 24.47
N GLU A 15 3.19 -7.53 24.83
CA GLU A 15 2.47 -6.31 24.47
C GLU A 15 2.39 -6.13 22.95
N TRP A 16 3.51 -6.34 22.25
CA TRP A 16 3.53 -6.29 20.80
C TRP A 16 2.67 -7.36 20.15
N HIS A 17 2.74 -8.60 20.66
CA HIS A 17 1.93 -9.70 20.18
C HIS A 17 0.45 -9.35 20.27
N ASN A 18 -0.02 -8.90 21.44
CA ASN A 18 -1.43 -8.51 21.63
C ASN A 18 -1.84 -7.38 20.68
N PHE A 19 -0.97 -6.40 20.45
CA PHE A 19 -1.24 -5.31 19.52
C PHE A 19 -1.40 -5.81 18.08
N VAL A 20 -0.53 -6.70 17.60
CA VAL A 20 -0.62 -7.22 16.22
C VAL A 20 -1.76 -8.22 16.04
N GLN A 21 -2.33 -8.78 17.11
CA GLN A 21 -3.50 -9.68 17.04
C GLN A 21 -4.82 -8.97 16.68
N ASP A 22 -4.83 -7.64 16.52
CA ASP A 22 -6.01 -6.95 15.97
C ASP A 22 -6.43 -7.58 14.63
N LYS A 23 -7.75 -7.77 14.46
CA LYS A 23 -8.30 -8.49 13.31
C LYS A 23 -7.92 -7.84 11.96
N ALA A 24 -7.93 -6.50 11.88
CA ALA A 24 -7.57 -5.78 10.66
C ALA A 24 -6.09 -5.95 10.34
N ILE A 25 -5.24 -5.92 11.37
CA ILE A 25 -3.80 -6.18 11.21
C ILE A 25 -3.58 -7.61 10.74
N GLN A 26 -4.24 -8.60 11.34
CA GLN A 26 -4.09 -10.00 10.92
C GLN A 26 -4.52 -10.23 9.47
N VAL A 27 -5.64 -9.64 9.03
CA VAL A 27 -6.09 -9.73 7.62
C VAL A 27 -5.05 -9.14 6.67
N TYR A 28 -4.59 -7.92 6.92
CA TYR A 28 -3.56 -7.30 6.09
C TYR A 28 -2.26 -8.11 6.09
N MET A 29 -1.84 -8.66 7.22
CA MET A 29 -0.54 -9.32 7.34
C MET A 29 -0.53 -10.74 6.75
N ALA A 30 -1.67 -11.44 6.80
CA ALA A 30 -1.82 -12.75 6.17
C ALA A 30 -1.70 -12.66 4.65
N ASP A 31 -2.33 -11.67 4.04
CA ASP A 31 -2.21 -11.38 2.60
C ASP A 31 -0.75 -11.09 2.20
N GLN A 32 -0.06 -10.28 2.99
CA GLN A 32 1.32 -9.88 2.71
C GLN A 32 2.37 -10.97 2.96
N GLY A 33 1.97 -12.16 3.43
CA GLY A 33 2.86 -13.30 3.69
C GLY A 33 3.95 -13.01 4.74
N LEU A 34 3.65 -12.16 5.74
CA LEU A 34 4.65 -11.74 6.72
C LEU A 34 4.81 -12.75 7.87
N SER A 35 6.06 -12.99 8.26
CA SER A 35 6.42 -13.95 9.32
C SER A 35 6.48 -13.31 10.71
N GLU A 36 6.47 -14.14 11.76
CA GLU A 36 6.71 -13.69 13.13
C GLU A 36 8.06 -12.94 13.28
N ALA A 37 9.09 -13.40 12.55
CA ALA A 37 10.39 -12.74 12.51
C ALA A 37 10.33 -11.31 11.95
N TYR A 38 9.42 -11.07 10.99
CA TYR A 38 9.16 -9.73 10.48
C TYR A 38 8.58 -8.83 11.59
N PHE A 39 7.57 -9.31 12.31
CA PHE A 39 6.95 -8.55 13.41
C PHE A 39 7.95 -8.23 14.53
N GLU A 40 8.81 -9.17 14.90
CA GLU A 40 9.85 -8.91 15.90
C GLU A 40 10.86 -7.86 15.42
N THR A 41 11.22 -7.88 14.13
CA THR A 41 12.06 -6.85 13.51
C THR A 41 11.37 -5.49 13.52
N TYR A 42 10.07 -5.44 13.23
CA TYR A 42 9.25 -4.22 13.30
C TYR A 42 9.24 -3.64 14.72
N ARG A 43 8.94 -4.46 15.74
CA ARG A 43 8.95 -4.04 17.15
C ARG A 43 10.29 -3.44 17.56
N LYS A 44 11.40 -4.13 17.24
CA LYS A 44 12.76 -3.65 17.57
C LYS A 44 13.09 -2.34 16.86
N THR A 45 12.69 -2.20 15.60
CA THR A 45 12.93 -0.98 14.82
C THR A 45 12.09 0.18 15.34
N LEU A 46 10.84 -0.06 15.77
CA LEU A 46 9.99 0.93 16.42
C LEU A 46 10.66 1.49 17.67
N GLN A 47 11.16 0.61 18.54
CA GLN A 47 11.93 1.04 19.71
C GLN A 47 13.19 1.82 19.32
N TYR A 48 13.93 1.37 18.30
CA TYR A 48 15.15 2.04 17.84
C TYR A 48 14.88 3.48 17.38
N VAL A 49 13.81 3.70 16.61
CA VAL A 49 13.44 5.01 16.07
C VAL A 49 12.91 5.96 17.15
N TYR A 50 12.11 5.47 18.10
CA TYR A 50 11.50 6.30 19.13
C TYR A 50 12.36 6.50 20.39
N LYS A 51 13.46 5.75 20.53
CA LYS A 51 14.36 5.86 21.68
C LYS A 51 15.10 7.21 21.70
N PRO A 52 15.07 7.96 22.82
CA PRO A 52 15.85 9.18 22.99
C PRO A 52 17.36 8.95 22.78
N GLY A 53 18.03 9.89 22.14
CA GLY A 53 19.48 9.83 21.89
C GLY A 53 19.88 9.03 20.65
N ASN A 54 18.92 8.46 19.91
CA ASN A 54 19.16 7.78 18.64
C ASN A 54 18.95 8.69 17.42
N GLU A 55 18.58 9.96 17.59
CA GLU A 55 18.12 10.85 16.52
C GLU A 55 19.15 10.95 15.39
N ALA A 56 20.41 11.22 15.71
CA ALA A 56 21.48 11.30 14.72
C ALA A 56 21.69 9.98 13.95
N LYS A 57 21.55 8.84 14.64
CA LYS A 57 21.69 7.51 14.03
C LYS A 57 20.53 7.19 13.09
N VAL A 58 19.31 7.55 13.50
CA VAL A 58 18.11 7.41 12.67
C VAL A 58 18.23 8.29 11.43
N GLN A 59 18.63 9.55 11.58
CA GLN A 59 18.84 10.47 10.45
C GLN A 59 19.90 9.93 9.47
N ALA A 60 20.99 9.35 9.96
CA ALA A 60 22.00 8.74 9.10
C ALA A 60 21.42 7.58 8.27
N ARG A 61 20.61 6.70 8.87
CA ARG A 61 19.96 5.58 8.16
C ARG A 61 18.89 6.04 7.18
N VAL A 62 18.14 7.10 7.51
CA VAL A 62 17.09 7.66 6.65
C VAL A 62 17.66 8.24 5.34
N LYS A 63 18.91 8.70 5.33
CA LYS A 63 19.58 9.16 4.10
C LYS A 63 19.76 8.02 3.08
N ASP A 64 19.96 6.79 3.56
CA ASP A 64 20.00 5.57 2.75
C ASP A 64 18.71 4.76 2.95
N SER A 65 17.59 5.37 2.55
CA SER A 65 16.25 4.85 2.81
C SER A 65 15.98 3.50 2.14
N LEU A 66 16.58 3.22 0.98
CA LEU A 66 16.40 1.95 0.27
C LEU A 66 16.96 0.76 1.07
N ASN A 67 18.17 0.90 1.62
CA ASN A 67 18.76 -0.15 2.45
C ASN A 67 18.22 -0.17 3.89
N ASN A 68 17.56 0.91 4.33
CA ASN A 68 17.03 1.07 5.68
C ASN A 68 15.50 1.26 5.68
N TRP A 69 14.81 0.58 4.77
CA TRP A 69 13.40 0.82 4.47
C TRP A 69 12.49 0.87 5.71
N LEU A 70 12.62 -0.11 6.60
CA LEU A 70 11.79 -0.18 7.79
C LEU A 70 12.06 0.96 8.79
N VAL A 71 13.33 1.36 8.94
CA VAL A 71 13.70 2.54 9.74
C VAL A 71 13.08 3.78 9.14
N TYR A 72 13.16 3.91 7.81
CA TYR A 72 12.60 5.03 7.07
C TYR A 72 11.07 5.13 7.25
N ILE A 73 10.32 4.05 7.04
CA ILE A 73 8.86 4.03 7.22
C ILE A 73 8.46 4.41 8.65
N ILE A 74 9.08 3.77 9.66
CA ILE A 74 8.78 4.05 11.06
C ILE A 74 9.17 5.49 11.44
N TYR A 75 10.24 6.02 10.87
CA TYR A 75 10.62 7.43 11.02
C TYR A 75 9.57 8.37 10.43
N GLN A 76 8.98 8.04 9.27
CA GLN A 76 7.87 8.82 8.73
C GLN A 76 6.64 8.79 9.63
N TYR A 77 6.33 7.64 10.24
CA TYR A 77 5.29 7.57 11.28
C TYR A 77 5.60 8.52 12.45
N GLN A 78 6.82 8.48 12.98
CA GLN A 78 7.24 9.34 14.09
C GLN A 78 7.14 10.83 13.76
N LYS A 79 7.58 11.23 12.56
CA LYS A 79 7.59 12.61 12.09
C LYS A 79 6.19 13.19 11.88
N ASN A 80 5.22 12.36 11.51
CA ASN A 80 3.88 12.79 11.13
C ASN A 80 2.80 12.39 12.14
N GLU A 81 3.16 11.85 13.31
CA GLU A 81 2.20 11.22 14.24
C GLU A 81 1.05 12.15 14.63
N THR A 82 1.34 13.39 15.03
CA THR A 82 0.31 14.38 15.40
C THR A 82 -0.65 14.67 14.25
N SER A 83 -0.13 14.85 13.04
CA SER A 83 -0.96 15.14 11.86
C SER A 83 -1.81 13.93 11.46
N MET A 84 -1.26 12.71 11.58
CA MET A 84 -1.99 11.48 11.34
C MET A 84 -3.09 11.24 12.39
N GLN A 85 -2.85 11.60 13.65
CA GLN A 85 -3.89 11.58 14.69
C GLN A 85 -5.03 12.57 14.37
N ALA A 86 -4.69 13.79 13.95
CA ALA A 86 -5.69 14.77 13.52
C ALA A 86 -6.48 14.31 12.28
N TYR A 87 -5.80 13.66 11.34
CA TYR A 87 -6.42 13.04 10.16
C TYR A 87 -7.43 11.94 10.55
N LEU A 88 -7.05 11.04 11.46
CA LEU A 88 -7.97 10.01 11.97
C LEU A 88 -9.17 10.64 12.66
N HIS A 89 -8.94 11.64 13.53
CA HIS A 89 -10.02 12.33 14.22
C HIS A 89 -11.00 13.00 13.24
N ARG A 90 -10.49 13.60 12.16
CA ARG A 90 -11.33 14.17 11.09
C ARG A 90 -12.22 13.11 10.42
N ILE A 91 -11.69 11.91 10.17
CA ILE A 91 -12.48 10.80 9.61
C ILE A 91 -13.53 10.34 10.62
N GLU A 92 -13.16 10.17 11.89
CA GLU A 92 -14.08 9.75 12.96
C GLU A 92 -15.26 10.71 13.17
N GLN A 93 -15.06 12.01 12.95
CA GLN A 93 -16.14 13.00 13.04
C GLN A 93 -17.24 12.80 12.00
N ASN A 94 -16.90 12.27 10.81
CA ASN A 94 -17.89 12.00 9.77
C ASN A 94 -17.42 10.87 8.82
N PRO A 95 -17.39 9.62 9.29
CA PRO A 95 -16.85 8.51 8.50
C PRO A 95 -17.69 8.29 7.24
N LYS A 96 -19.01 8.51 7.32
CA LYS A 96 -19.90 8.41 6.17
C LYS A 96 -19.47 9.35 5.05
N ALA A 97 -19.22 10.63 5.34
CA ALA A 97 -18.82 11.59 4.30
C ALA A 97 -17.48 11.22 3.66
N TYR A 98 -16.53 10.69 4.45
CA TYR A 98 -15.26 10.19 3.93
C TYR A 98 -15.48 9.03 2.96
N PHE A 99 -16.21 7.98 3.36
CA PHE A 99 -16.44 6.84 2.48
C PHE A 99 -17.34 7.19 1.28
N ASP A 100 -18.27 8.14 1.41
CA ASP A 100 -19.04 8.70 0.30
C ASP A 100 -18.13 9.37 -0.76
N LEU A 101 -17.00 9.96 -0.34
CA LEU A 101 -15.99 10.46 -1.26
C LEU A 101 -15.23 9.33 -1.94
N CYS A 102 -14.78 8.32 -1.18
CA CYS A 102 -14.11 7.14 -1.75
C CYS A 102 -14.97 6.47 -2.83
N TYR A 103 -16.26 6.29 -2.57
CA TYR A 103 -17.21 5.77 -3.57
C TYR A 103 -17.31 6.65 -4.82
N ARG A 104 -17.43 7.98 -4.64
CA ARG A 104 -17.48 8.91 -5.77
C ARG A 104 -16.20 8.85 -6.60
N SER A 105 -15.05 8.75 -5.96
CA SER A 105 -13.75 8.56 -6.63
C SER A 105 -13.74 7.25 -7.44
N ALA A 106 -14.13 6.12 -6.86
CA ALA A 106 -14.22 4.83 -7.55
C ALA A 106 -15.14 4.91 -8.78
N TYR A 107 -16.27 5.59 -8.66
CA TYR A 107 -17.26 5.73 -9.74
C TYR A 107 -16.76 6.51 -10.96
N THR A 108 -15.64 7.25 -10.84
CA THR A 108 -15.03 7.93 -12.00
C THR A 108 -14.42 6.95 -13.00
N ALA A 109 -13.97 5.78 -12.56
CA ALA A 109 -13.38 4.74 -13.41
C ALA A 109 -14.30 3.51 -13.59
N LEU A 110 -15.33 3.34 -12.75
CA LEU A 110 -16.26 2.21 -12.86
C LEU A 110 -17.34 2.40 -13.94
N PRO A 111 -17.72 1.30 -14.64
CA PRO A 111 -18.87 1.31 -15.54
C PRO A 111 -20.17 1.53 -14.75
N LYS A 112 -21.18 2.15 -15.38
CA LYS A 112 -22.43 2.59 -14.71
C LYS A 112 -23.13 1.47 -13.92
N ASN A 113 -23.14 0.25 -14.45
CA ASN A 113 -23.77 -0.91 -13.80
C ASN A 113 -23.01 -1.43 -12.56
N ALA A 114 -21.73 -1.06 -12.39
CA ALA A 114 -20.92 -1.40 -11.24
C ALA A 114 -20.93 -0.31 -10.15
N ARG A 115 -21.57 0.83 -10.39
CA ARG A 115 -21.66 1.95 -9.43
C ARG A 115 -22.70 1.66 -8.36
N LYS A 116 -22.35 0.76 -7.45
CA LYS A 116 -23.14 0.35 -6.29
C LYS A 116 -22.31 0.46 -5.02
N ARG A 117 -22.94 0.26 -3.86
CA ARG A 117 -22.21 0.03 -2.61
C ARG A 117 -22.01 -1.44 -2.36
N LEU A 118 -20.89 -1.78 -1.73
CA LEU A 118 -20.65 -3.10 -1.20
C LEU A 118 -21.58 -3.34 0.00
N PRO A 119 -22.29 -4.48 0.04
CA PRO A 119 -23.06 -4.85 1.21
C PRO A 119 -22.10 -5.20 2.35
N GLN A 120 -22.38 -4.69 3.56
CA GLN A 120 -21.60 -5.01 4.78
C GLN A 120 -20.10 -4.71 4.65
N GLU A 121 -19.76 -3.60 4.02
CA GLU A 121 -18.38 -3.12 3.91
C GLU A 121 -17.72 -2.91 5.27
N THR A 122 -16.48 -3.35 5.39
CA THR A 122 -15.62 -3.07 6.54
C THR A 122 -14.44 -2.23 6.08
N PHE A 123 -14.19 -1.12 6.75
CA PHE A 123 -13.00 -0.30 6.53
C PHE A 123 -12.15 -0.29 7.79
N SER A 124 -10.84 -0.39 7.62
CA SER A 124 -9.91 -0.30 8.74
C SER A 124 -8.68 0.50 8.35
N ILE A 125 -8.17 1.32 9.28
CA ILE A 125 -6.90 2.02 9.13
C ILE A 125 -5.96 1.49 10.21
N ILE A 126 -4.85 0.86 9.81
CA ILE A 126 -3.88 0.24 10.72
C ILE A 126 -2.59 1.06 10.81
N PRO A 127 -1.94 1.20 11.98
CA PRO A 127 -0.75 2.04 12.15
C PRO A 127 0.56 1.28 11.89
N LEU A 128 0.61 0.48 10.83
CA LEU A 128 1.77 -0.31 10.43
C LEU A 128 1.99 -0.19 8.93
N ARG A 129 3.25 -0.18 8.46
CA ARG A 129 3.59 -0.22 7.01
C ARG A 129 3.06 0.98 6.21
N ASN A 130 3.27 0.94 4.90
CA ASN A 130 2.81 1.95 3.95
C ASN A 130 2.17 1.29 2.73
N ASP A 131 0.91 0.92 2.83
CA ASP A 131 0.20 0.19 1.78
C ASP A 131 -1.32 0.32 1.92
N ALA A 132 -2.06 -0.23 0.98
CA ALA A 132 -3.50 -0.43 1.07
C ALA A 132 -3.88 -1.76 0.42
N HIS A 133 -4.99 -2.35 0.86
CA HIS A 133 -5.46 -3.64 0.34
C HIS A 133 -6.98 -3.74 0.41
N ALA A 134 -7.57 -4.50 -0.52
CA ALA A 134 -8.95 -4.93 -0.47
C ALA A 134 -9.06 -6.45 -0.49
N GLU A 135 -9.62 -7.03 0.56
CA GLU A 135 -9.92 -8.47 0.69
C GLU A 135 -11.44 -8.67 0.77
N GLY A 136 -12.05 -9.07 -0.34
CA GLY A 136 -13.51 -9.20 -0.43
C GLY A 136 -14.24 -7.87 -0.14
N ASN A 137 -15.04 -7.83 0.92
CA ASN A 137 -15.76 -6.62 1.36
C ASN A 137 -14.98 -5.81 2.42
N TRP A 138 -13.72 -6.15 2.67
CA TRP A 138 -12.90 -5.46 3.66
C TRP A 138 -11.78 -4.69 2.98
N VAL A 139 -11.80 -3.36 3.12
CA VAL A 139 -10.70 -2.49 2.72
C VAL A 139 -9.86 -2.12 3.93
N VAL A 140 -8.57 -2.39 3.87
CA VAL A 140 -7.60 -2.07 4.92
C VAL A 140 -6.57 -1.08 4.37
N TYR A 141 -6.48 0.09 4.98
CA TYR A 141 -5.41 1.03 4.72
C TYR A 141 -4.35 0.94 5.79
N THR A 142 -3.09 1.14 5.43
CA THR A 142 -2.13 1.60 6.42
C THR A 142 -2.25 3.10 6.61
N LEU A 143 -2.10 3.56 7.85
CA LEU A 143 -2.29 4.96 8.23
C LEU A 143 -1.37 5.91 7.47
N LEU A 144 -0.09 5.54 7.32
CA LEU A 144 0.87 6.38 6.59
C LEU A 144 0.48 6.53 5.12
N CYS A 145 0.04 5.44 4.48
CA CYS A 145 -0.35 5.43 3.08
C CYS A 145 -1.62 6.26 2.87
N ALA A 146 -2.64 6.02 3.70
CA ALA A 146 -3.89 6.77 3.67
C ALA A 146 -3.64 8.27 3.86
N TYR A 147 -2.90 8.64 4.92
CA TYR A 147 -2.61 10.03 5.24
C TYR A 147 -1.95 10.79 4.08
N PHE A 148 -0.87 10.28 3.52
CA PHE A 148 -0.16 10.99 2.45
C PHE A 148 -0.97 11.06 1.15
N ASN A 149 -1.65 9.98 0.78
CA ASN A 149 -2.52 10.01 -0.41
C ASN A 149 -3.72 10.93 -0.23
N ASP A 150 -4.26 11.05 0.98
CA ASP A 150 -5.39 11.94 1.26
C ASP A 150 -5.00 13.41 1.43
N LEU A 151 -3.74 13.69 1.81
CA LEU A 151 -3.17 15.03 1.66
C LEU A 151 -3.11 15.43 0.19
N ASN A 152 -2.76 14.49 -0.69
CA ASN A 152 -2.70 14.70 -2.12
C ASN A 152 -4.10 14.86 -2.75
N HIS A 153 -5.00 13.90 -2.52
CA HIS A 153 -6.40 14.00 -2.90
C HIS A 153 -7.29 13.15 -1.99
N TYR A 154 -8.07 13.83 -1.14
CA TYR A 154 -8.87 13.22 -0.09
C TYR A 154 -9.89 12.20 -0.63
N GLY A 155 -9.75 10.93 -0.24
CA GLY A 155 -10.61 9.82 -0.67
C GLY A 155 -10.23 9.19 -2.02
N ALA A 156 -9.15 9.61 -2.68
CA ALA A 156 -8.72 9.00 -3.94
C ALA A 156 -8.21 7.56 -3.75
N LEU A 157 -7.30 7.35 -2.80
CA LEU A 157 -6.77 6.01 -2.49
C LEU A 157 -7.90 5.06 -2.08
N GLY A 158 -8.84 5.55 -1.27
CA GLY A 158 -9.97 4.72 -0.90
C GLY A 158 -10.88 4.36 -2.08
N GLY A 159 -10.98 5.26 -3.07
CA GLY A 159 -11.64 4.95 -4.33
C GLY A 159 -10.90 3.94 -5.19
N HIS A 160 -9.57 3.95 -5.19
CA HIS A 160 -8.72 2.94 -5.85
C HIS A 160 -9.01 1.55 -5.28
N GLU A 161 -8.93 1.38 -3.95
CA GLU A 161 -9.21 0.08 -3.32
C GLU A 161 -10.66 -0.39 -3.52
N LEU A 162 -11.62 0.52 -3.41
CA LEU A 162 -13.02 0.22 -3.69
C LEU A 162 -13.25 -0.18 -5.16
N HIS A 163 -12.46 0.36 -6.08
CA HIS A 163 -12.55 -0.01 -7.48
C HIS A 163 -12.29 -1.51 -7.66
N HIS A 164 -11.28 -2.09 -7.00
CA HIS A 164 -11.01 -3.53 -7.06
C HIS A 164 -12.20 -4.37 -6.59
N ALA A 165 -12.83 -3.98 -5.48
CA ALA A 165 -13.96 -4.72 -4.91
C ALA A 165 -15.27 -4.56 -5.70
N LEU A 166 -15.47 -3.42 -6.35
CA LEU A 166 -16.70 -3.11 -7.10
C LEU A 166 -16.64 -3.52 -8.57
N ARG A 167 -15.44 -3.55 -9.16
CA ARG A 167 -15.25 -3.87 -10.58
C ARG A 167 -15.69 -5.32 -10.84
N PRO A 168 -16.59 -5.56 -11.81
CA PRO A 168 -16.91 -6.90 -12.26
C PRO A 168 -15.64 -7.59 -12.78
N GLN A 169 -15.31 -8.74 -12.19
CA GLN A 169 -14.24 -9.61 -12.67
C GLN A 169 -14.85 -10.59 -13.68
N ALA A 170 -14.25 -10.68 -14.86
CA ALA A 170 -14.66 -11.68 -15.84
C ALA A 170 -13.99 -13.01 -15.51
N GLU A 171 -14.79 -14.07 -15.45
CA GLU A 171 -14.28 -15.44 -15.33
C GLU A 171 -14.18 -16.05 -16.72
N PHE A 172 -13.02 -16.62 -17.03
CA PHE A 172 -12.75 -17.24 -18.32
C PHE A 172 -12.39 -18.71 -18.11
N LYS A 173 -12.91 -19.59 -18.97
CA LYS A 173 -12.37 -20.93 -19.14
C LYS A 173 -11.20 -20.85 -20.12
N LEU A 174 -9.98 -20.96 -19.62
CA LEU A 174 -8.77 -20.79 -20.40
C LEU A 174 -8.23 -22.13 -20.89
N ARG A 175 -7.59 -22.10 -22.06
CA ARG A 175 -6.69 -23.18 -22.48
C ARG A 175 -5.32 -22.96 -21.81
N PRO A 176 -4.56 -24.02 -21.50
CA PRO A 176 -3.26 -23.87 -20.83
C PRO A 176 -2.30 -22.89 -21.52
N GLU A 177 -2.31 -22.85 -22.85
CA GLU A 177 -1.47 -21.94 -23.64
C GLU A 177 -1.84 -20.45 -23.50
N ASP A 178 -3.07 -20.13 -23.10
CA ASP A 178 -3.56 -18.74 -22.99
C ASP A 178 -3.39 -18.18 -21.56
N GLU A 179 -3.05 -19.02 -20.57
CA GLU A 179 -3.05 -18.65 -19.15
C GLU A 179 -2.17 -17.44 -18.84
N ASN A 180 -0.96 -17.38 -19.39
CA ASN A 180 -0.03 -16.28 -19.13
C ASN A 180 -0.54 -14.95 -19.67
N VAL A 181 -0.98 -14.95 -20.93
CA VAL A 181 -1.43 -13.74 -21.62
C VAL A 181 -2.66 -13.19 -20.91
N VAL A 182 -3.63 -14.06 -20.60
CA VAL A 182 -4.83 -13.63 -19.89
C VAL A 182 -4.51 -13.20 -18.46
N THR A 183 -3.56 -13.85 -17.78
CA THR A 183 -3.10 -13.41 -16.44
C THR A 183 -2.52 -12.01 -16.48
N VAL A 184 -1.64 -11.71 -17.43
CA VAL A 184 -1.04 -10.38 -17.58
C VAL A 184 -2.12 -9.35 -17.91
N LEU A 185 -2.98 -9.61 -18.91
CA LEU A 185 -4.08 -8.72 -19.26
C LEU A 185 -5.03 -8.47 -18.10
N SER A 186 -5.38 -9.51 -17.33
CA SER A 186 -6.24 -9.42 -16.16
C SER A 186 -5.61 -8.57 -15.05
N ARG A 187 -4.32 -8.77 -14.75
CA ARG A 187 -3.59 -7.97 -13.76
C ARG A 187 -3.43 -6.51 -14.21
N THR A 188 -3.05 -6.28 -15.45
CA THR A 188 -2.96 -4.93 -16.02
C THR A 188 -4.30 -4.22 -15.99
N LEU A 189 -5.39 -4.92 -16.33
CA LEU A 189 -6.72 -4.35 -16.23
C LEU A 189 -7.11 -4.11 -14.76
N ASN A 190 -6.79 -5.02 -13.84
CA ASN A 190 -7.13 -4.90 -12.42
C ASN A 190 -6.52 -3.65 -11.78
N GLU A 191 -5.21 -3.50 -11.87
CA GLU A 191 -4.48 -2.35 -11.30
C GLU A 191 -4.66 -1.10 -12.15
N GLY A 192 -4.45 -1.20 -13.47
CA GLY A 192 -4.45 -0.05 -14.35
C GLY A 192 -5.80 0.68 -14.41
N SER A 193 -6.92 -0.02 -14.22
CA SER A 193 -8.23 0.65 -14.13
C SER A 193 -8.48 1.29 -12.76
N ALA A 194 -7.96 0.72 -11.67
CA ALA A 194 -7.98 1.36 -10.36
C ALA A 194 -7.06 2.59 -10.32
N ASP A 195 -5.89 2.53 -10.97
CA ASP A 195 -4.95 3.64 -11.09
C ASP A 195 -5.56 4.90 -11.74
N MET A 196 -6.56 4.74 -12.61
CA MET A 196 -7.29 5.87 -13.21
C MET A 196 -8.10 6.68 -12.18
N VAL A 197 -8.33 6.13 -10.99
CA VAL A 197 -9.01 6.80 -9.87
C VAL A 197 -8.08 7.79 -9.19
N ASP A 198 -6.84 7.39 -8.87
CA ASP A 198 -5.96 8.12 -7.95
C ASP A 198 -4.66 8.63 -8.59
N LYS A 199 -4.05 7.91 -9.53
CA LYS A 199 -2.70 8.25 -10.05
C LYS A 199 -2.64 9.53 -10.85
N LYS A 200 -3.76 9.96 -11.45
CA LYS A 200 -3.89 11.27 -12.09
C LYS A 200 -3.62 12.46 -11.15
N PHE A 201 -3.72 12.25 -9.82
CA PHE A 201 -3.41 13.28 -8.83
C PHE A 201 -1.95 13.25 -8.36
N ILE A 202 -1.19 12.22 -8.75
CA ILE A 202 0.21 12.04 -8.37
C ILE A 202 1.13 12.85 -9.31
N SER A 203 0.59 13.67 -10.22
CA SER A 203 1.35 14.65 -11.00
C SER A 203 1.41 16.01 -10.31
N ASP A 204 0.27 16.67 -10.12
CA ASP A 204 0.21 18.11 -9.85
C ASP A 204 0.51 18.43 -8.37
N THR A 205 0.07 17.56 -7.47
CA THR A 205 0.22 17.68 -6.02
C THR A 205 1.22 16.68 -5.44
N ALA A 206 1.99 16.00 -6.30
CA ALA A 206 2.96 14.96 -5.94
C ALA A 206 3.95 15.35 -4.83
N HIS A 207 4.24 16.64 -4.70
CA HIS A 207 5.11 17.19 -3.66
C HIS A 207 4.60 16.93 -2.23
N LEU A 208 3.30 16.67 -2.07
CA LEU A 208 2.68 16.29 -0.79
C LEU A 208 2.95 14.83 -0.41
N LEU A 209 3.28 13.97 -1.38
CA LEU A 209 3.60 12.55 -1.14
C LEU A 209 5.05 12.37 -0.68
N LEU A 210 5.33 11.23 -0.05
CA LEU A 210 6.71 10.83 0.25
C LEU A 210 7.48 10.57 -1.05
N PRO A 211 8.81 10.80 -1.10
CA PRO A 211 9.60 10.66 -2.33
C PRO A 211 9.38 9.37 -3.11
N TYR A 212 9.32 8.21 -2.43
CA TYR A 212 9.11 6.92 -3.10
C TYR A 212 7.68 6.72 -3.64
N GLN A 213 6.70 7.48 -3.16
CA GLN A 213 5.31 7.43 -3.66
C GLN A 213 5.14 8.25 -4.95
N ARG A 214 6.14 9.05 -5.34
CA ARG A 214 6.12 9.91 -6.53
C ARG A 214 6.52 9.19 -7.82
N TYR A 215 6.75 7.87 -7.75
CA TYR A 215 7.35 7.05 -8.82
C TYR A 215 6.64 7.11 -10.20
N PHE A 216 5.42 7.66 -10.26
CA PHE A 216 4.66 7.79 -11.51
C PHE A 216 5.31 8.71 -12.56
N SER A 217 6.24 9.60 -12.19
CA SER A 217 6.97 10.40 -13.18
C SER A 217 7.88 9.57 -14.09
N GLU A 218 8.34 8.40 -13.61
CA GLU A 218 9.27 7.51 -14.33
C GLU A 218 8.58 6.21 -14.83
N PHE A 219 7.38 5.92 -14.34
CA PHE A 219 6.62 4.71 -14.69
C PHE A 219 6.42 4.52 -16.19
N PHE A 220 6.10 5.59 -16.93
CA PHE A 220 5.94 5.53 -18.39
C PHE A 220 7.25 5.35 -19.15
N SER A 221 8.38 5.84 -18.61
CA SER A 221 9.70 5.62 -19.21
C SER A 221 10.18 4.20 -18.96
N ASP A 222 9.97 3.66 -17.77
CA ASP A 222 10.38 2.30 -17.41
C ASP A 222 9.56 1.25 -18.17
N ALA A 223 8.26 1.48 -18.34
CA ALA A 223 7.41 0.60 -19.13
C ALA A 223 7.92 0.46 -20.59
N LYS A 224 8.45 1.54 -21.19
CA LYS A 224 8.98 1.50 -22.56
C LYS A 224 10.20 0.60 -22.72
N THR A 225 11.01 0.44 -21.68
CA THR A 225 12.19 -0.43 -21.73
C THR A 225 11.82 -1.90 -21.51
N VAL A 226 10.73 -2.17 -20.77
CA VAL A 226 10.26 -3.52 -20.45
C VAL A 226 9.38 -4.10 -21.56
N LEU A 227 8.50 -3.31 -22.17
CA LEU A 227 7.48 -3.75 -23.13
C LEU A 227 8.04 -4.65 -24.28
N PRO A 228 9.19 -4.32 -24.92
CA PRO A 228 9.75 -5.17 -25.99
C PRO A 228 10.18 -6.56 -25.54
N HIS A 229 10.35 -6.79 -24.23
CA HIS A 229 10.78 -8.06 -23.66
C HIS A 229 9.61 -8.89 -23.10
N MET A 230 8.38 -8.42 -23.20
CA MET A 230 7.20 -9.14 -22.70
C MET A 230 6.82 -10.33 -23.58
N ASP A 231 6.93 -10.23 -24.91
CA ASP A 231 6.52 -11.31 -25.83
C ASP A 231 7.24 -12.65 -25.57
N PRO A 232 8.58 -12.69 -25.37
CA PRO A 232 9.27 -13.91 -24.98
C PRO A 232 8.80 -14.46 -23.62
N LEU A 233 8.51 -13.60 -22.64
CA LEU A 233 8.09 -14.01 -21.29
C LEU A 233 6.69 -14.64 -21.30
N LEU A 234 5.80 -14.17 -22.18
CA LEU A 234 4.45 -14.71 -22.33
C LEU A 234 4.42 -16.10 -23.00
N SER A 235 5.50 -16.47 -23.70
CA SER A 235 5.62 -17.75 -24.41
C SER A 235 6.03 -18.94 -23.53
N TYR A 236 6.45 -18.73 -22.28
CA TYR A 236 6.91 -19.79 -21.38
C TYR A 236 5.78 -20.36 -20.52
N PRO A 237 5.58 -21.69 -20.45
CA PRO A 237 4.56 -22.28 -19.56
C PRO A 237 4.79 -21.90 -18.08
N THR A 238 3.70 -21.62 -17.36
CA THR A 238 3.59 -21.07 -15.99
C THR A 238 4.44 -21.76 -14.92
N THR A 239 4.86 -23.01 -15.14
CA THR A 239 5.61 -23.81 -14.16
C THR A 239 7.09 -23.43 -14.00
N LYS A 240 7.64 -22.53 -14.83
CA LYS A 240 9.06 -22.11 -14.76
C LYS A 240 9.31 -20.62 -14.60
N ALA A 241 8.29 -19.76 -14.70
CA ALA A 241 8.48 -18.32 -14.65
C ALA A 241 8.59 -17.81 -13.20
N ARG A 242 9.81 -17.79 -12.65
CA ARG A 242 10.09 -16.96 -11.46
C ARG A 242 10.28 -15.52 -11.93
N VAL A 243 9.23 -14.71 -11.84
CA VAL A 243 9.22 -13.28 -12.23
C VAL A 243 10.44 -12.49 -11.70
N ARG A 244 10.98 -12.87 -10.53
CA ARG A 244 12.19 -12.28 -9.93
C ARG A 244 13.49 -12.46 -10.72
N GLU A 245 13.60 -13.43 -11.62
CA GLU A 245 14.85 -13.70 -12.35
C GLU A 245 15.04 -12.79 -13.58
N TYR A 246 13.97 -12.21 -14.12
CA TYR A 246 14.01 -11.38 -15.34
C TYR A 246 14.06 -9.88 -15.07
N PHE A 247 13.77 -9.45 -13.84
CA PHE A 247 13.78 -8.05 -13.43
C PHE A 247 14.79 -7.85 -12.29
N ARG A 248 16.07 -8.14 -12.55
CA ARG A 248 17.14 -7.73 -11.64
C ARG A 248 17.46 -6.24 -11.89
N PRO A 249 17.56 -5.41 -10.85
CA PRO A 249 17.95 -4.00 -10.98
C PRO A 249 19.35 -3.76 -11.57
N SER A 250 20.13 -4.82 -11.83
CA SER A 250 21.51 -4.72 -12.33
C SER A 250 21.63 -4.43 -13.83
N ASP A 251 20.55 -4.57 -14.59
CA ASP A 251 20.63 -4.58 -16.06
C ASP A 251 20.17 -3.24 -16.68
N TYR A 252 19.90 -2.24 -15.84
CA TYR A 252 19.65 -0.85 -16.24
C TYR A 252 20.78 0.04 -15.71
N SER A 253 21.93 -0.02 -16.38
CA SER A 253 23.04 0.94 -16.24
C SER A 253 23.28 1.66 -17.56
#